data_AF-K1RAR6-F1
#
_entry.id   AF-K1RAR6-F1
#
_cell.length_a   1.000
_cell.length_b   1.000
_cell.length_c   1.000
_cell.angle_alpha   90.00
_cell.angle_beta   90.00
_cell.angle_gamma   90.00
#
_symmetry.space_group_name_H-M   'P 1'
#
loop_
_entity.id
_entity.type
_entity.pdbx_description
1 polymer ?
#
loop_
_entity_poly.entity_id
_entity_poly.type
_entity_poly.pdbx_seq_one_letter_code
_entity_poly.pdbx_strand_id
1 'polypeptide(L)'
;LEIKIHFYNLEKKLKGFFFYQSRQKNIVIDSNVNDVLERILIAHELGHAVLHTKIAMMKGFQEMEVLDGRSQDEDEANFFAAELLLEDKEVLECLSKYSSLKPLNSFMFPQHYWTINSAFCTKKEN
;
A
#
# COMPACT_ATOMS: atom_id res chain seq x y z
N LEU A 1 -7.81 11.89 12.22
CA LEU A 1 -8.00 10.43 12.14
C LEU A 1 -7.37 9.83 13.39
N GLU A 2 -8.14 9.18 14.27
CA GLU A 2 -7.58 8.47 15.42
C GLU A 2 -7.15 7.06 14.97
N ILE A 3 -5.93 6.94 14.44
CA ILE A 3 -5.34 5.68 13.99
C ILE A 3 -4.16 5.35 14.90
N LYS A 4 -4.12 4.13 15.42
CA LYS A 4 -2.97 3.61 16.19
C LYS A 4 -2.06 2.82 15.28
N ILE A 5 -0.77 3.09 15.33
CA ILE A 5 0.25 2.36 14.60
C ILE A 5 1.01 1.51 15.60
N HIS A 6 1.16 0.21 15.29
CA HIS A 6 1.87 -0.74 16.12
C HIS A 6 2.99 -1.39 15.32
N PHE A 7 4.12 -1.64 15.98
CA PHE A 7 5.27 -2.32 15.39
C PHE A 7 5.51 -3.62 16.13
N TYR A 8 5.43 -4.74 15.42
CA TYR A 8 5.66 -6.08 15.97
C TYR A 8 6.56 -6.88 15.04
N ASN A 9 7.30 -7.83 15.59
CA ASN A 9 7.99 -8.81 14.77
C ASN A 9 6.96 -9.80 14.21
N LEU A 10 6.65 -9.69 12.91
CA LEU A 10 5.59 -10.48 12.25
C LEU A 10 6.09 -11.80 11.63
N GLU A 11 7.30 -12.25 11.99
CA GLU A 11 7.87 -13.54 11.56
C GLU A 11 7.86 -13.76 10.04
N LYS A 12 8.13 -12.69 9.27
CA LYS A 12 8.35 -12.64 7.81
C LYS A 12 7.18 -13.03 6.89
N LYS A 13 6.06 -13.58 7.37
CA LYS A 13 4.90 -13.93 6.51
C LYS A 13 4.06 -12.74 6.09
N LEU A 14 3.95 -11.73 6.97
CA LEU A 14 3.21 -10.50 6.73
C LEU A 14 4.13 -9.30 7.00
N LYS A 15 3.98 -8.23 6.21
CA LYS A 15 4.79 -7.01 6.33
C LYS A 15 4.03 -5.83 6.90
N GLY A 16 2.71 -5.82 6.72
CA GLY A 16 1.80 -4.88 7.38
C GLY A 16 0.35 -5.31 7.16
N PHE A 17 -0.55 -4.77 7.98
CA PHE A 17 -1.99 -4.91 7.81
C PHE A 17 -2.77 -3.85 8.59
N PHE A 18 -3.94 -3.50 8.07
CA PHE A 18 -4.95 -2.65 8.70
C PHE A 18 -6.12 -3.46 9.25
N PHE A 19 -6.63 -3.08 10.43
CA PHE A 19 -7.88 -3.61 10.95
C PHE A 19 -8.64 -2.59 11.81
N TYR A 20 -9.95 -2.84 11.95
CA TYR A 20 -10.85 -2.06 12.78
C TYR A 20 -11.38 -2.90 13.94
N GLN A 21 -11.09 -2.51 15.17
CA GLN A 21 -11.56 -3.21 16.37
C GLN A 21 -11.94 -2.22 17.46
N SER A 22 -13.02 -2.50 18.20
CA SER A 22 -13.42 -1.70 19.37
C SER A 22 -13.52 -0.20 19.09
N ARG A 23 -14.05 0.15 17.91
CA ARG A 23 -14.14 1.52 17.37
C ARG A 23 -12.80 2.21 17.08
N GLN A 24 -11.70 1.48 17.14
CA GLN A 24 -10.34 1.96 16.90
C GLN A 24 -9.80 1.41 15.57
N LYS A 25 -9.25 2.32 14.75
CA LYS A 25 -8.45 1.97 13.58
C LYS A 25 -7.03 1.62 14.01
N ASN A 26 -6.51 0.49 13.55
CA ASN A 26 -5.16 0.02 13.87
C ASN A 26 -4.41 -0.36 12.60
N ILE A 27 -3.18 0.10 12.51
CA ILE A 27 -2.20 -0.32 11.50
C ILE A 27 -1.10 -1.07 12.23
N VAL A 28 -0.72 -2.23 11.71
CA VAL A 28 0.39 -3.03 12.24
C VAL A 28 1.44 -3.18 11.16
N ILE A 29 2.70 -2.93 11.51
CA ILE A 29 3.85 -3.04 10.60
C ILE A 29 4.88 -4.01 11.19
N ASP A 30 5.51 -4.81 10.34
CA ASP A 30 6.65 -5.65 10.70
C ASP A 30 7.83 -4.79 11.14
N SER A 31 8.26 -4.92 12.39
CA SER A 31 9.37 -4.13 12.96
C SER A 31 10.73 -4.40 12.30
N ASN A 32 10.82 -5.37 11.40
CA ASN A 32 12.04 -5.76 10.69
C ASN A 32 12.16 -5.20 9.27
N VAL A 33 11.23 -4.35 8.81
CA VAL A 33 11.36 -3.69 7.49
C VAL A 33 12.28 -2.48 7.58
N ASN A 34 12.84 -2.07 6.44
CA ASN A 34 13.61 -0.82 6.36
C ASN A 34 12.69 0.41 6.28
N ASP A 35 13.24 1.58 6.57
CA ASP A 35 12.51 2.86 6.64
C ASP A 35 11.72 3.21 5.36
N VAL A 36 12.25 2.84 4.18
CA VAL A 36 11.58 3.12 2.90
C VAL A 36 10.34 2.23 2.76
N LEU A 37 10.49 0.94 3.03
CA LEU A 37 9.40 -0.02 2.96
C LEU A 37 8.35 0.25 4.06
N GLU A 38 8.77 0.65 5.25
CA GLU A 38 7.86 1.08 6.33
C GLU A 38 6.94 2.20 5.85
N ARG A 39 7.48 3.26 5.25
CA ARG A 39 6.69 4.39 4.75
C ARG A 39 5.68 3.96 3.69
N ILE A 40 6.09 3.08 2.77
CA ILE A 40 5.22 2.54 1.73
C ILE A 40 4.07 1.72 2.34
N LEU A 41 4.39 0.82 3.28
CA LEU A 41 3.39 0.00 3.95
C LEU A 41 2.43 0.85 4.76
N ILE A 42 2.91 1.82 5.55
CA ILE A 42 2.06 2.73 6.31
C ILE A 42 1.13 3.52 5.38
N ALA A 43 1.63 4.03 4.26
CA ALA A 43 0.81 4.78 3.30
C ALA A 43 -0.31 3.90 2.68
N HIS A 44 0.00 2.64 2.35
CA HIS A 44 -0.99 1.69 1.83
C HIS A 44 -2.04 1.30 2.90
N GLU A 45 -1.62 0.96 4.11
CA GLU A 45 -2.54 0.65 5.20
C GLU A 45 -3.38 1.87 5.62
N LEU A 46 -2.84 3.08 5.47
CA LEU A 46 -3.59 4.32 5.62
C LEU A 46 -4.64 4.47 4.51
N GLY A 47 -4.35 4.05 3.28
CA GLY A 47 -5.33 3.95 2.19
C GLY A 47 -6.52 3.08 2.58
N HIS A 48 -6.28 1.89 3.13
CA HIS A 48 -7.36 1.05 3.67
C HIS A 48 -8.10 1.72 4.83
N ALA A 49 -7.38 2.39 5.73
CA ALA A 49 -7.98 3.10 6.85
C ALA A 49 -8.84 4.30 6.42
N VAL A 50 -8.56 4.92 5.27
CA VAL A 50 -9.32 6.07 4.75
C VAL A 50 -10.48 5.61 3.88
N LEU A 51 -10.22 4.73 2.90
CA LEU A 51 -11.16 4.35 1.86
C LEU A 51 -12.02 3.13 2.25
N HIS A 52 -11.43 2.17 2.97
CA HIS A 52 -12.00 0.81 3.13
C HIS A 52 -12.43 0.48 4.57
N THR A 53 -12.60 1.49 5.45
CA THR A 53 -13.02 1.25 6.85
C THR A 53 -14.34 0.47 6.94
N LYS A 54 -15.33 0.77 6.09
CA LYS A 54 -16.63 0.06 6.11
C LYS A 54 -16.47 -1.42 5.78
N ILE A 55 -15.58 -1.73 4.83
CA ILE A 55 -15.26 -3.11 4.44
C ILE A 55 -14.62 -3.85 5.62
N ALA A 56 -13.62 -3.24 6.28
CA ALA A 56 -12.98 -3.80 7.46
C ALA A 56 -13.95 -4.01 8.64
N MET A 57 -14.94 -3.12 8.82
CA MET A 57 -16.00 -3.28 9.83
C MET A 57 -16.93 -4.45 9.53
N MET A 58 -17.21 -4.71 8.25
CA MET A 58 -18.11 -5.78 7.81
C MET A 58 -17.47 -7.17 7.81
N LYS A 59 -16.17 -7.26 7.49
CA LYS A 59 -15.43 -8.54 7.43
C LYS A 59 -15.14 -9.15 8.81
N GLY A 60 -15.26 -8.39 9.91
CA GLY A 60 -14.96 -8.89 11.25
C GLY A 60 -13.51 -9.37 11.41
N PHE A 61 -13.24 -10.15 12.47
CA PHE A 61 -11.91 -10.72 12.76
C PHE A 61 -11.57 -11.98 11.94
N GLN A 62 -12.50 -12.48 11.12
CA GLN A 62 -12.41 -13.84 10.59
C GLN A 62 -11.52 -13.99 9.36
N GLU A 63 -11.18 -12.91 8.67
CA GLU A 63 -10.30 -12.97 7.51
C GLU A 63 -9.24 -11.88 7.62
N MET A 64 -8.28 -12.10 8.52
CA MET A 64 -6.92 -11.57 8.38
C MET A 64 -6.13 -12.42 7.35
N GLU A 65 -6.86 -13.09 6.45
CA GLU A 65 -6.33 -13.92 5.38
C GLU A 65 -5.86 -12.99 4.28
N VAL A 66 -4.55 -13.06 4.03
CA VAL A 66 -3.85 -12.79 2.77
C VAL A 66 -4.77 -12.15 1.72
N LEU A 67 -4.90 -10.82 1.77
CA LEU A 67 -5.61 -10.05 0.77
C LEU A 67 -4.99 -10.41 -0.58
N ASP A 68 -5.77 -11.13 -1.38
CA ASP A 68 -5.40 -11.54 -2.72
C ASP A 68 -5.11 -10.25 -3.50
N GLY A 69 -3.84 -10.04 -3.87
CA GLY A 69 -3.31 -8.77 -4.38
C GLY A 69 -3.80 -8.37 -5.78
N ARG A 70 -5.09 -8.58 -6.05
CA ARG A 70 -5.83 -8.29 -7.28
C ARG A 70 -7.24 -7.78 -6.99
N SER A 71 -7.54 -7.40 -5.75
CA SER A 71 -8.84 -6.82 -5.41
C SER A 71 -8.82 -5.30 -5.57
N GLN A 72 -9.98 -4.74 -5.90
CA GLN A 72 -10.12 -3.29 -6.16
C GLN A 72 -9.68 -2.45 -4.95
N ASP A 73 -9.88 -2.94 -3.73
CA ASP A 73 -9.43 -2.28 -2.49
C ASP A 73 -7.90 -2.23 -2.35
N GLU A 74 -7.16 -3.23 -2.86
CA GLU A 74 -5.69 -3.17 -2.88
C GLU A 74 -5.19 -2.17 -3.94
N ASP A 75 -5.82 -2.14 -5.12
CA ASP A 75 -5.47 -1.18 -6.18
C ASP A 75 -5.72 0.27 -5.73
N GLU A 76 -6.86 0.53 -5.08
CA GLU A 76 -7.20 1.84 -4.52
C GLU A 76 -6.25 2.23 -3.38
N ALA A 77 -5.85 1.29 -2.51
CA ALA A 77 -4.87 1.55 -1.46
C ALA A 77 -3.46 1.82 -2.02
N ASN A 78 -3.05 1.12 -3.07
CA ASN A 78 -1.79 1.38 -3.78
C ASN A 78 -1.78 2.76 -4.45
N PHE A 79 -2.90 3.13 -5.09
CA PHE A 79 -3.06 4.46 -5.69
C PHE A 79 -3.00 5.55 -4.62
N PHE A 80 -3.69 5.36 -3.49
CA PHE A 80 -3.62 6.26 -2.35
C PHE A 80 -2.18 6.43 -1.84
N ALA A 81 -1.43 5.34 -1.70
CA ALA A 81 -0.04 5.39 -1.27
C ALA A 81 0.85 6.14 -2.27
N ALA A 82 0.64 5.94 -3.56
CA ALA A 82 1.38 6.65 -4.62
C ALA A 82 1.13 8.16 -4.56
N GLU A 83 -0.13 8.57 -4.52
CA GLU A 83 -0.51 9.99 -4.45
C GLU A 83 -0.04 10.65 -3.14
N LEU A 84 0.04 9.90 -2.04
CA LEU A 84 0.51 10.42 -0.75
C LEU A 84 2.03 10.61 -0.70
N LEU A 85 2.79 9.69 -1.31
CA LEU A 85 4.24 9.64 -1.16
C LEU A 85 4.99 10.36 -2.29
N LEU A 86 4.39 10.52 -3.45
CA LEU A 86 5.06 11.12 -4.62
C LEU A 86 4.73 12.60 -4.70
N GLU A 87 5.75 13.45 -4.71
CA GLU A 87 5.53 14.88 -4.96
C GLU A 87 5.30 15.14 -6.46
N ASP A 88 4.41 16.08 -6.79
CA ASP A 88 4.09 16.47 -8.19
C ASP A 88 5.34 16.72 -9.03
N LYS A 89 6.37 17.33 -8.43
CA LYS A 89 7.65 17.61 -9.09
C LYS A 89 8.40 16.33 -9.47
N GLU A 90 8.43 15.34 -8.60
CA GLU A 90 9.08 14.05 -8.86
C GLU A 90 8.33 13.26 -9.94
N VAL A 91 7.01 13.35 -9.95
CA VAL A 91 6.13 12.77 -10.99
C VAL A 91 6.40 13.45 -12.33
N LEU A 92 6.43 14.79 -12.38
CA LEU A 92 6.69 15.57 -13.60
C LEU A 92 8.11 15.35 -14.14
N GLU A 93 9.13 15.27 -13.28
CA GLU A 93 10.50 14.95 -13.69
C GLU A 93 10.59 13.54 -14.28
N CYS A 94 9.90 12.55 -13.69
CA CYS A 94 9.81 11.20 -14.26
C CYS A 94 9.11 11.18 -15.62
N LEU A 95 7.99 11.89 -15.76
CA LEU A 95 7.23 11.98 -17.02
C LEU A 95 8.05 12.67 -18.13
N SER A 96 8.80 13.72 -17.79
CA SER A 96 9.66 14.45 -18.75
C SER A 96 10.81 13.59 -19.29
N LYS A 97 11.41 12.74 -18.44
CA LYS A 97 12.41 11.75 -18.84
C LYS A 97 11.80 10.68 -19.75
N TYR A 98 10.56 10.27 -19.48
CA TYR A 98 9.86 9.28 -20.28
C TYR A 98 9.42 9.80 -21.65
N SER A 99 8.96 11.06 -21.74
CA SER A 99 8.60 11.68 -23.03
C SER A 99 9.77 11.84 -24.01
N SER A 100 11.00 11.78 -23.49
CA SER A 100 12.24 11.86 -24.29
C SER A 100 12.62 10.52 -24.95
N LEU A 101 12.01 9.42 -24.53
CA LEU A 101 12.17 8.08 -25.09
C LEU A 101 10.85 7.71 -25.82
N LYS A 102 10.94 7.47 -27.13
CA LYS A 102 9.82 7.46 -28.11
C LYS A 102 8.72 6.39 -27.87
N PRO A 103 7.60 6.44 -28.64
CA PRO A 103 6.22 6.34 -28.14
C PRO A 103 5.82 4.94 -27.73
N LEU A 104 5.17 4.83 -26.57
CA LEU A 104 4.70 3.55 -26.05
C LEU A 104 3.24 3.33 -26.44
N ASN A 105 3.06 2.45 -27.42
CA ASN A 105 1.79 1.78 -27.61
C ASN A 105 1.68 0.73 -26.49
N SER A 106 0.53 0.70 -25.81
CA SER A 106 0.15 -0.23 -24.74
C SER A 106 0.34 0.30 -23.30
N PHE A 107 -0.75 0.89 -22.82
CA PHE A 107 -1.38 0.63 -21.53
C PHE A 107 -0.51 0.65 -20.26
N MET A 108 -0.80 1.72 -19.50
CA MET A 108 -1.10 1.73 -18.07
C MET A 108 0.06 1.68 -17.08
N PHE A 109 0.10 2.78 -16.33
CA PHE A 109 0.79 3.04 -15.07
C PHE A 109 2.27 3.42 -15.15
N PRO A 110 2.61 4.69 -14.88
CA PRO A 110 3.99 5.15 -14.87
C PRO A 110 4.87 4.37 -13.87
N GLN A 111 6.18 4.26 -14.16
CA GLN A 111 7.18 3.43 -13.47
C GLN A 111 7.18 3.50 -11.93
N HIS A 112 6.67 4.57 -11.32
CA HIS A 112 6.51 4.71 -9.87
C HIS A 112 5.40 3.83 -9.28
N TYR A 113 4.31 3.61 -10.02
CA TYR A 113 3.32 2.59 -9.69
C TYR A 113 3.94 1.21 -9.73
N TRP A 114 4.92 0.96 -10.61
CA TRP A 114 5.66 -0.30 -10.62
C TRP A 114 6.56 -0.48 -9.40
N THR A 115 7.21 0.56 -8.86
CA THR A 115 8.01 0.46 -7.63
C THR A 115 7.15 0.19 -6.39
N ILE A 116 5.99 0.83 -6.33
CA ILE A 116 5.01 0.63 -5.27
C ILE A 116 4.39 -0.77 -5.42
N ASN A 117 3.89 -1.14 -6.61
CA ASN A 117 3.37 -2.48 -6.88
C ASN A 117 4.41 -3.59 -6.74
N SER A 118 5.69 -3.37 -7.06
CA SER A 118 6.75 -4.38 -6.90
C SER A 118 7.13 -4.56 -5.43
N ALA A 119 7.09 -3.51 -4.61
CA ALA A 119 7.20 -3.62 -3.15
C ALA A 119 6.05 -4.47 -2.57
N PHE A 120 4.82 -4.32 -3.08
CA PHE A 120 3.66 -5.13 -2.65
C PHE A 120 3.63 -6.54 -3.24
N CYS A 121 4.22 -6.79 -4.41
CA CYS A 121 4.31 -8.12 -5.02
C CYS A 121 5.14 -9.11 -4.17
N THR A 122 5.93 -8.62 -3.21
CA THR A 122 6.63 -9.47 -2.23
C THR A 122 5.70 -10.17 -1.21
N LYS A 123 4.39 -9.88 -1.19
CA LYS A 123 3.37 -10.71 -0.50
C LYS A 123 3.20 -12.10 -1.15
N LYS A 124 3.78 -12.37 -2.33
CA LYS A 124 3.59 -13.62 -3.10
C LYS A 124 4.73 -14.64 -3.06
N GLU A 125 5.88 -14.32 -2.50
CA GLU A 125 6.98 -15.29 -2.45
C GLU A 125 7.07 -15.96 -1.08
N ASN A 126 6.11 -16.84 -0.81
CA ASN A 126 6.26 -18.07 0.00
C ASN A 126 5.14 -19.05 -0.36
#